data_AF-A0A9X4JEK3-F1
#
_entry.id   AF-A0A9X4JEK3-F1
#
_cell.length_a   1.000
_cell.length_b   1.000
_cell.length_c   1.000
_cell.angle_alpha   90.00
_cell.angle_beta   90.00
_cell.angle_gamma   90.00
#
_symmetry.space_group_name_H-M   'P 1'
#
loop_
_entity.id
_entity.type
_entity.pdbx_description
1 polymer ?
#
loop_
_entity_poly.entity_id
_entity_poly.type
_entity_poly.pdbx_seq_one_letter_code
_entity_poly.pdbx_strand_id
1 'polypeptide(L)' 'MNIYQDFLALEELQFLTGRKQKKMIIEQLNKMGIPFVKNGNGFPIVRRDYASRTKNKKQESANEHDWIPNVLRTA' A
#
# COMPACT_ATOMS: atom_id res chain seq x y z
N MET A 1 7.66 -15.40 5.13
CA MET A 1 7.71 -14.51 3.95
C MET A 1 8.35 -15.29 2.82
N ASN A 2 7.57 -15.70 1.85
CA ASN A 2 8.03 -16.48 0.69
C ASN A 2 8.12 -15.54 -0.51
N ILE A 3 9.34 -15.23 -0.96
CA ILE A 3 9.59 -14.22 -2.00
C ILE A 3 8.87 -14.51 -3.32
N TYR A 4 8.66 -15.78 -3.65
CA TYR A 4 8.05 -16.21 -4.92
C TYR A 4 6.51 -16.18 -4.89
N GLN A 5 5.93 -16.23 -3.70
CA GLN A 5 4.47 -16.20 -3.51
C GLN A 5 3.98 -14.81 -3.09
N ASP A 6 4.73 -14.12 -2.24
CA ASP A 6 4.30 -12.86 -1.65
C ASP A 6 4.46 -11.66 -2.59
N PHE A 7 5.31 -11.76 -3.61
CA PHE A 7 5.65 -10.67 -4.54
C PHE A 7 5.38 -11.03 -6.00
N LEU A 8 5.11 -9.99 -6.80
CA LEU A 8 5.06 -10.12 -8.25
C LEU A 8 6.47 -10.24 -8.82
N ALA A 9 6.64 -11.24 -9.70
CA ALA A 9 7.83 -11.38 -10.52
C ALA A 9 7.90 -10.27 -11.57
N LEU A 10 9.07 -10.16 -12.21
CA LEU A 10 9.28 -9.15 -13.24
C LEU A 10 8.38 -9.40 -14.46
N GLU A 11 8.20 -10.65 -14.91
CA GLU A 11 7.31 -10.93 -16.04
C GLU A 11 5.86 -10.54 -15.72
N GLU A 12 5.41 -10.78 -14.49
CA GLU A 12 4.07 -10.42 -14.05
C GLU A 12 3.87 -8.91 -13.98
N LEU A 13 4.88 -8.16 -13.52
CA LEU A 13 4.84 -6.69 -13.55
C LEU A 13 4.79 -6.14 -14.97
N GLN A 14 5.53 -6.75 -15.90
CA GLN A 14 5.49 -6.37 -17.31
C GLN A 14 4.13 -6.69 -17.94
N PHE A 15 3.57 -7.86 -17.63
CA PHE A 15 2.24 -8.26 -18.09
C PHE A 15 1.15 -7.33 -17.52
N LEU A 16 1.18 -7.07 -16.21
CA LEU A 16 0.21 -6.22 -15.51
C LEU A 16 0.23 -4.78 -16.02
N THR A 17 1.41 -4.21 -16.23
CA THR A 17 1.54 -2.81 -16.67
C THR A 17 1.53 -2.64 -18.19
N GLY A 18 1.78 -3.72 -18.95
CA GLY A 18 2.00 -3.67 -20.40
C GLY A 18 3.29 -2.94 -20.80
N ARG A 19 4.23 -2.73 -19.85
CA ARG A 19 5.46 -1.95 -20.06
C ARG A 19 6.68 -2.79 -19.72
N LYS A 20 7.77 -2.60 -20.46
CA LYS A 20 9.06 -3.27 -20.22
C LYS A 20 10.09 -2.40 -19.50
N GLN A 21 10.04 -1.08 -19.72
CA GLN A 21 11.00 -0.14 -19.14
C GLN A 21 10.63 0.21 -17.69
N LYS A 22 11.59 0.15 -16.75
CA LYS A 22 11.36 0.39 -15.32
C LYS A 22 10.65 1.71 -15.00
N LYS A 23 11.01 2.80 -15.69
CA LYS A 23 10.37 4.11 -15.51
C LYS A 23 8.88 4.07 -15.89
N MET A 24 8.56 3.46 -17.03
CA MET A 24 7.20 3.31 -17.53
C MET A 24 6.35 2.37 -16.65
N ILE A 25 6.96 1.30 -16.13
CA ILE A 25 6.30 0.41 -15.15
C ILE A 25 5.92 1.20 -13.90
N ILE A 26 6.85 1.99 -13.34
CA ILE A 26 6.59 2.83 -12.16
C ILE A 26 5.49 3.85 -12.43
N GLU A 27 5.53 4.55 -13.57
CA GLU A 27 4.48 5.51 -13.95
C GLU A 27 3.11 4.82 -14.07
N GLN A 28 3.06 3.62 -14.65
CA GLN A 28 1.82 2.86 -14.76
C GLN A 28 1.32 2.36 -13.40
N LEU A 29 2.19 1.85 -12.53
CA LEU A 29 1.83 1.44 -11.16
C LEU A 29 1.25 2.60 -10.36
N ASN A 30 1.83 3.80 -10.49
CA ASN A 30 1.29 5.02 -9.88
C ASN A 30 -0.11 5.37 -10.42
N LYS A 31 -0.32 5.29 -11.74
CA LYS A 31 -1.64 5.50 -12.36
C LYS A 31 -2.68 4.48 -11.88
N MET A 32 -2.26 3.24 -11.64
CA MET A 32 -3.13 2.18 -11.10
C MET A 32 -3.37 2.30 -9.59
N GLY A 33 -2.65 3.18 -8.89
CA GLY A 33 -2.72 3.33 -7.43
C GLY A 33 -2.17 2.12 -6.67
N ILE A 34 -1.30 1.31 -7.30
CA ILE A 34 -0.72 0.12 -6.67
C ILE A 34 0.52 0.54 -5.86
N PRO A 35 0.56 0.27 -4.54
CA PRO A 35 1.73 0.59 -3.72
C PRO A 35 2.90 -0.34 -4.04
N PHE A 36 4.10 0.23 -4.13
CA PHE A 36 5.34 -0.51 -4.38
C PHE A 36 6.52 0.12 -3.63
N VAL A 37 7.59 -0.66 -3.46
CA VAL A 37 8.90 -0.18 -3.00
C VAL A 37 9.92 -0.36 -4.11
N LYS A 38 11.04 0.39 -4.10
CA LYS A 38 12.09 0.23 -5.11
C LYS A 38 13.23 -0.64 -4.57
N ASN A 39 13.75 -1.54 -5.39
CA ASN A 39 14.98 -2.27 -5.09
C ASN A 39 16.22 -1.41 -5.40
N GLY A 40 17.43 -1.92 -5.07
CA GLY A 40 18.69 -1.21 -5.34
C GLY A 40 18.95 -0.90 -6.82
N ASN A 41 18.36 -1.67 -7.74
CA ASN A 41 18.45 -1.44 -9.20
C ASN A 41 17.38 -0.46 -9.73
N GLY A 42 16.50 0.03 -8.85
CA GLY A 42 15.40 0.92 -9.16
C GLY A 42 14.17 0.25 -9.77
N PHE A 43 14.04 -1.08 -9.69
CA PHE A 43 12.83 -1.80 -10.08
C PHE A 43 11.78 -1.79 -8.96
N PRO A 44 10.49 -1.68 -9.32
CA PRO A 44 9.42 -1.76 -8.34
C PRO A 44 9.24 -3.21 -7.84
N ILE A 45 9.12 -3.37 -6.53
CA ILE A 45 8.72 -4.59 -5.83
C ILE A 45 7.27 -4.38 -5.35
N VAL A 46 6.37 -5.22 -5.83
CA VAL A 46 4.94 -5.18 -5.51
C VAL A 46 4.56 -6.46 -4.77
N ARG A 47 3.91 -6.34 -3.62
CA ARG A 47 3.33 -7.48 -2.90
C ARG A 47 2.01 -7.90 -3.49
N ARG A 48 1.71 -9.19 -3.64
CA ARG A 48 0.43 -9.65 -4.21
C ARG A 48 -0.81 -9.26 -3.38
N ASP A 49 -0.66 -9.12 -2.07
CA ASP A 49 -1.75 -8.79 -1.14
C ASP A 49 -2.00 -7.27 -1.00
N TYR A 50 -1.57 -6.45 -1.96
CA TYR A 50 -1.72 -4.99 -1.90
C TYR A 50 -3.19 -4.53 -1.75
N ALA A 51 -4.14 -5.29 -2.30
CA ALA A 51 -5.58 -5.00 -2.20
C ALA A 51 -6.18 -5.26 -0.81
N SER A 52 -5.58 -6.18 -0.04
CA SER A 52 -6.05 -6.51 1.32
C SER A 52 -5.54 -5.50 2.35
N ARG A 53 -4.40 -4.87 2.08
CA ARG A 53 -3.75 -3.90 2.99
C ARG A 53 -4.36 -2.50 2.94
N THR A 54 -4.97 -2.09 1.84
CA THR A 54 -5.65 -0.78 1.73
C THR A 54 -6.85 -0.66 2.66
N LYS A 55 -7.46 -1.77 3.09
CA LYS A 55 -8.56 -1.78 4.08
C LYS A 55 -8.10 -1.52 5.52
N ASN A 56 -6.79 -1.59 5.80
CA ASN A 56 -6.22 -1.32 7.11
C ASN A 56 -5.58 0.07 7.21
N LYS A 57 -5.90 0.99 6.30
CA LYS A 57 -5.86 2.40 6.69
C LYS A 57 -6.92 2.53 7.77
N LYS A 58 -6.50 2.34 9.03
CA LYS A 58 -7.26 2.68 10.22
C LYS A 58 -7.83 4.06 9.90
N GLN A 59 -9.13 4.14 9.58
CA GLN A 59 -9.85 5.35 9.83
C GLN A 59 -9.70 5.49 11.33
N GLU A 60 -8.70 6.25 11.76
CA GLU A 60 -8.74 6.84 13.08
C GLU A 60 -10.10 7.53 13.10
N SER A 61 -11.03 6.96 13.85
CA SER A 61 -12.31 7.58 14.09
C SER A 61 -11.99 8.96 14.65
N ALA A 62 -12.21 9.98 13.83
CA ALA A 62 -12.33 11.33 14.36
C ALA A 62 -13.54 11.29 15.31
N ASN A 63 -13.27 11.50 16.61
CA ASN A 63 -14.13 11.26 17.79
C ASN A 63 -14.05 9.80 18.28
N GLU A 64 -13.77 9.50 19.55
CA GLU A 64 -14.20 10.18 20.78
C GLU A 64 -13.03 10.32 21.78
N HIS A 65 -12.44 11.51 21.88
CA HIS A 65 -12.23 12.05 23.22
C HIS A 65 -13.25 13.15 23.33
N ASP A 66 -14.48 12.78 23.71
CA ASP A 66 -15.38 13.76 24.28
C ASP A 66 -14.64 14.38 25.44
N TRP A 67 -14.25 15.64 25.27
CA TRP A 67 -13.66 16.41 26.34
C TRP A 67 -14.73 16.54 27.42
N ILE A 68 -14.59 15.79 28.51
CA ILE A 68 -15.47 15.89 29.67
C ILE A 68 -14.79 16.81 30.69
N PRO A 69 -15.42 17.93 31.08
CA PRO A 69 -14.91 18.78 32.14
C PRO A 69 -14.88 18.04 33.47
N ASN A 70 -13.84 18.30 34.28
CA ASN A 70 -13.59 17.57 35.53
C ASN A 70 -14.75 17.60 36.53
N VAL A 71 -15.62 18.61 36.43
CA VAL A 71 -16.79 18.80 37.28
C VAL A 71 -17.89 17.75 37.05
N LEU A 72 -17.96 17.14 35.86
CA LEU A 72 -18.98 16.14 35.49
C LEU A 72 -18.51 14.69 35.70
N ARG A 73 -17.30 14.48 36.26
CA ARG A 73 -16.68 13.15 36.42
C ARG A 73 -17.12 12.37 37.67
N THR A 74 -17.99 12.91 38.54
CA THR A 74 -18.32 12.29 39.84
C THR A 74 -19.82 12.15 40.04
N ALA A 75 -20.30 10.90 40.10
CA ALA A 75 -21.48 10.46 40.83
C ALA A 75 -21.19 9.05 41.37
#